data_AF-A0A835QM79-F1
#
_entry.id   AF-A0A835QM79-F1
#
_cell.length_a   1.000
_cell.length_b   1.000
_cell.length_c   1.000
_cell.angle_alpha   90.00
_cell.angle_beta   90.00
_cell.angle_gamma   90.00
#
_symmetry.space_group_name_H-M   'P 1'
#
loop_
_entity.id
_entity.type
_entity.pdbx_description
1 polymer ?
#
loop_
_entity_poly.entity_id
_entity_poly.type
_entity_poly.pdbx_seq_one_letter_code
_entity_poly.pdbx_strand_id
1 'polypeptide(L)'
;MKDPVIVATGQTYERVYIKKWLRTGHDTCPKTRQKLRNRTLTPNYVLRSVISQWCEANEITPPELPSKPTWAPSPAECTDIDVFINNLSSSNVDDQRSAACELRLLAKHSMDNRICIAEAGAIPALVNLLSTADPRTQEHAVTALLNLSIYDENKEIIMYSGAVAGIVHVLRCGSMEARENAAATLFSLSAVDDNKITIGASGALPALVSLLGEGSHRGKKDAATALFSLCTFQGNKTRAVRAGVVPTLLRLVTERVGSMVDESLAVLGVLSSNTECKAAMGKLQAVPVLVEVMKSSSSRNKENAAAVLLHLCTGEQQQHHLVEAQGCGVIVPLLELTSNGTARGQRKAWELLHRMICFDDQPIEARA
;
A
#
# COMPACT_ATOMS: atom_id res chain seq x y z
N MET A 1 -10.87 19.61 29.82
CA MET A 1 -9.97 18.65 29.14
C MET A 1 -10.56 17.27 29.35
N LYS A 2 -10.83 16.53 28.28
CA LYS A 2 -11.54 15.25 28.25
C LYS A 2 -10.58 14.06 28.32
N ASP A 3 -9.52 14.06 27.51
CA ASP A 3 -8.51 13.00 27.46
C ASP A 3 -7.09 13.59 27.61
N PRO A 4 -6.64 13.88 28.85
CA PRO A 4 -5.34 14.47 29.09
C PRO A 4 -4.20 13.48 28.78
N VAL A 5 -3.26 13.90 27.91
CA VAL A 5 -2.06 13.13 27.55
C VAL A 5 -0.79 13.96 27.69
N ILE A 6 0.30 13.31 28.10
CA ILE A 6 1.63 13.89 28.24
C ILE A 6 2.45 13.58 26.99
N VAL A 7 3.09 14.61 26.44
CA VAL A 7 4.12 14.49 25.39
C VAL A 7 5.52 14.33 26.00
N ALA A 8 6.51 13.93 25.20
CA ALA A 8 7.90 13.71 25.64
C ALA A 8 8.57 14.88 26.41
N THR A 9 8.06 16.11 26.28
CA THR A 9 8.52 17.29 27.04
C THR A 9 7.87 17.44 28.42
N GLY A 10 7.04 16.48 28.84
CA GLY A 10 6.32 16.50 30.12
C GLY A 10 5.08 17.41 30.12
N GLN A 11 4.78 18.10 29.03
CA GLN A 11 3.59 18.95 28.92
C GLN A 11 2.33 18.11 28.67
N THR A 12 1.22 18.52 29.28
CA THR A 12 -0.07 17.84 29.12
C THR A 12 -0.98 18.59 28.16
N TYR A 13 -1.64 17.85 27.27
CA TYR A 13 -2.57 18.35 26.26
C TYR A 13 -3.82 17.47 26.17
N GLU A 14 -4.85 17.99 25.53
CA GLU A 14 -5.98 17.19 25.06
C GLU A 14 -5.56 16.28 23.90
N ARG A 15 -5.86 14.97 23.97
CA ARG A 15 -5.39 13.98 22.99
C ARG A 15 -5.76 14.34 21.55
N VAL A 16 -6.99 14.78 21.31
CA VAL A 16 -7.50 15.08 19.97
C VAL A 16 -6.69 16.20 19.31
N TYR A 17 -6.40 17.27 20.05
CA TYR A 17 -5.69 18.43 19.53
C TYR A 17 -4.20 18.16 19.33
N ILE A 18 -3.54 17.45 20.26
CA ILE A 18 -2.12 17.12 20.08
C ILE A 18 -1.91 16.07 18.98
N LYS A 19 -2.82 15.10 18.82
CA LYS A 19 -2.81 14.18 17.66
C LYS A 19 -2.96 14.93 16.34
N LYS A 20 -3.90 15.89 16.26
CA LYS A 20 -4.07 16.74 15.07
C LYS A 20 -2.80 17.53 14.74
N TRP A 21 -2.17 18.13 15.76
CA TRP A 21 -0.91 18.87 15.62
C TRP A 21 0.25 18.02 15.09
N LEU A 22 0.39 16.78 15.58
CA LEU A 22 1.42 15.86 15.08
C LEU A 22 1.12 15.35 13.66
N ARG A 23 -0.17 15.18 13.32
CA ARG A 23 -0.63 14.77 11.98
C ARG A 23 -0.43 15.85 10.92
N THR A 24 -0.48 17.13 11.29
CA THR A 24 -0.19 18.24 10.36
C THR A 24 1.31 18.46 10.11
N GLY A 25 2.16 17.55 10.59
CA GLY A 25 3.60 17.53 10.29
C GLY A 25 4.47 18.26 11.31
N HIS A 26 3.89 18.87 12.35
CA HIS A 26 4.67 19.51 13.41
C HIS A 26 5.33 18.47 14.32
N ASP A 27 6.62 18.67 14.64
CA ASP A 27 7.41 17.82 15.54
C ASP A 27 7.83 18.54 16.84
N THR A 28 7.24 19.70 17.12
CA THR A 28 7.53 20.52 18.29
C THR A 28 6.37 20.51 19.29
N CYS A 29 6.70 20.64 20.57
CA CYS A 29 5.74 20.88 21.65
C CYS A 29 5.04 22.24 21.46
N PRO A 30 3.69 22.32 21.39
CA PRO A 30 2.99 23.58 21.12
C PRO A 30 3.30 24.72 22.10
N LYS A 31 3.53 24.39 23.38
CA LYS A 31 3.73 25.38 24.45
C LYS A 31 5.20 25.78 24.61
N THR A 32 6.11 24.81 24.62
CA THR A 32 7.54 25.08 24.87
C THR A 32 8.35 25.33 23.60
N ARG A 33 7.76 25.07 22.42
CA ARG A 33 8.43 25.09 21.11
C ARG A 33 9.65 24.18 20.99
N GLN A 34 9.89 23.32 21.98
CA GLN A 34 10.97 22.34 21.96
C GLN A 34 10.61 21.19 21.04
N LYS A 35 11.61 20.67 20.32
CA LYS A 35 11.46 19.49 19.47
C LYS A 35 11.18 18.25 20.34
N LEU A 36 10.16 17.49 19.97
CA LEU A 36 9.76 16.28 20.68
C LEU A 36 10.74 15.15 20.37
N ARG A 37 11.30 14.51 21.41
CA ARG A 37 12.21 13.36 21.27
C ARG A 37 11.51 12.15 20.64
N ASN A 38 10.23 11.96 20.92
CA ASN A 38 9.36 10.96 20.30
C ASN A 38 7.92 11.51 20.18
N ARG A 39 7.10 10.85 19.38
CA ARG A 39 5.68 11.22 19.14
C ARG A 39 4.71 10.44 20.03
N THR A 40 5.22 9.78 21.07
CA THR A 40 4.41 8.94 21.97
C THR A 40 3.59 9.81 22.91
N LEU A 41 2.29 9.49 23.03
CA LEU A 41 1.36 10.20 23.91
C LEU A 41 1.03 9.30 25.10
N THR A 42 1.51 9.70 26.28
CA THR A 42 1.29 8.92 27.52
C THR A 42 0.02 9.42 28.21
N PRO A 43 -0.96 8.57 28.54
CA PRO A 43 -2.15 9.00 29.29
C PRO A 43 -1.79 9.65 30.64
N ASN A 44 -2.40 10.78 30.98
CA ASN A 44 -2.22 11.45 32.27
C ASN A 44 -3.39 11.08 33.22
N TYR A 45 -3.28 9.90 33.83
CA TYR A 45 -4.28 9.37 34.74
C TYR A 45 -4.52 10.25 35.98
N VAL A 46 -3.46 10.87 36.48
CA VAL A 46 -3.50 11.74 37.67
C VAL A 46 -4.31 13.00 37.38
N LEU A 47 -4.01 13.72 36.30
CA LEU A 47 -4.76 14.92 35.94
C LEU A 47 -6.22 14.59 35.63
N ARG A 48 -6.49 13.43 35.03
CA ARG A 48 -7.87 12.98 34.80
C ARG A 48 -8.62 12.78 36.11
N SER A 49 -8.02 12.11 37.10
CA SER A 49 -8.64 11.92 38.41
C SER A 49 -8.96 13.26 39.10
N VAL A 50 -8.07 14.24 38.98
CA VAL A 50 -8.27 15.58 39.55
C VAL A 50 -9.41 16.33 38.84
N ILE A 51 -9.52 16.20 37.52
CA ILE A 51 -10.64 16.79 36.75
C ILE A 51 -11.96 16.16 37.17
N SER A 52 -12.03 14.83 37.32
CA SER A 52 -13.23 14.14 37.77
C SER A 52 -13.67 14.59 39.17
N GLN A 53 -12.75 14.65 40.12
CA GLN A 53 -13.03 15.11 41.48
C GLN A 53 -13.50 16.56 41.52
N TRP A 54 -12.90 17.44 40.70
CA TRP A 54 -13.33 18.83 40.60
C TRP A 54 -14.75 18.93 40.02
N CYS A 55 -15.06 18.13 39.00
CA CYS A 55 -16.40 18.05 38.41
C CYS A 55 -17.45 17.60 39.43
N GLU A 56 -17.18 16.53 40.18
CA GLU A 56 -18.05 16.04 41.27
C GLU A 56 -18.30 17.11 42.34
N ALA A 57 -17.25 17.80 42.78
CA ALA A 57 -17.34 18.83 43.82
C ALA A 57 -18.11 20.10 43.38
N ASN A 58 -18.30 20.30 42.07
CA ASN A 58 -18.99 21.47 41.52
C ASN A 58 -20.34 21.09 40.87
N GLU A 59 -20.82 19.86 41.07
CA GLU A 59 -22.06 19.34 40.46
C GLU A 59 -22.06 19.44 38.92
N ILE A 60 -20.87 19.43 38.30
CA ILE A 60 -20.69 19.47 36.86
C ILE A 60 -20.44 18.04 36.38
N THR A 61 -21.20 17.59 35.38
CA THR A 61 -20.99 16.27 34.78
C THR A 61 -19.54 16.15 34.27
N PRO A 62 -18.77 15.16 34.72
CA PRO A 62 -17.40 14.97 34.26
C PRO A 62 -17.33 14.85 32.74
N PRO A 63 -16.34 15.46 32.08
CA PRO A 63 -16.18 15.30 30.64
C PRO A 63 -15.93 13.82 30.31
N GLU A 64 -16.90 13.20 29.64
CA GLU A 64 -16.74 11.84 29.11
C GLU A 64 -15.57 11.82 28.12
N LEU A 65 -14.72 10.79 28.22
CA LEU A 65 -13.80 10.44 27.16
C LEU A 65 -14.59 10.37 25.85
N PRO A 66 -13.98 10.57 24.67
CA PRO A 66 -14.43 9.80 23.53
C PRO A 66 -14.25 8.34 23.97
N SER A 67 -15.31 7.76 24.51
CA SER A 67 -15.54 6.34 24.53
C SER A 67 -15.02 5.81 23.21
N LYS A 68 -14.33 4.65 23.20
CA LYS A 68 -14.44 3.75 22.03
C LYS A 68 -15.89 3.88 21.54
N PRO A 69 -16.13 4.21 20.28
CA PRO A 69 -17.41 4.76 19.84
C PRO A 69 -18.56 3.97 20.47
N THR A 70 -19.13 4.46 21.58
CA THR A 70 -20.37 3.93 22.13
C THR A 70 -21.44 4.69 21.39
N TRP A 71 -21.59 4.35 20.13
CA TRP A 71 -22.88 3.80 19.81
C TRP A 71 -22.75 2.35 20.25
N ALA A 72 -23.32 2.01 21.41
CA ALA A 72 -23.65 0.61 21.63
C ALA A 72 -24.43 0.21 20.38
N PRO A 73 -23.99 -0.82 19.63
CA PRO A 73 -24.79 -1.35 18.54
C PRO A 73 -26.19 -1.50 19.09
N SER A 74 -27.21 -1.17 18.30
CA SER A 74 -28.56 -1.59 18.66
C SER A 74 -28.42 -3.05 19.11
N PRO A 75 -28.96 -3.45 20.28
CA PRO A 75 -28.71 -4.79 20.80
C PRO A 75 -28.94 -5.87 19.74
N ALA A 76 -29.86 -5.63 18.80
CA ALA A 76 -30.07 -6.42 17.60
C ALA A 76 -28.79 -6.65 16.74
N GLU A 77 -28.06 -5.61 16.34
CA GLU A 77 -26.90 -5.74 15.44
C GLU A 77 -25.68 -6.40 16.10
N CYS A 78 -25.50 -6.25 17.42
CA CYS A 78 -24.43 -6.92 18.15
C CYS A 78 -24.73 -8.41 18.40
N THR A 79 -26.00 -8.74 18.68
CA THR A 79 -26.43 -10.12 18.95
C THR A 79 -26.26 -10.99 17.70
N ASP A 80 -26.44 -10.41 16.51
CA ASP A 80 -26.23 -11.11 15.24
C ASP A 80 -24.75 -11.42 14.96
N ILE A 81 -23.82 -10.52 15.35
CA ILE A 81 -22.37 -10.72 15.12
C ILE A 81 -21.85 -11.92 15.91
N ASP A 82 -22.22 -12.05 17.18
CA ASP A 82 -21.78 -13.19 18.02
C ASP A 82 -22.30 -14.53 17.47
N VAL A 83 -23.54 -14.56 16.96
CA VAL A 83 -24.09 -15.73 16.27
C VAL A 83 -23.28 -16.07 15.03
N PHE A 84 -22.94 -15.07 14.21
CA PHE A 84 -22.12 -15.30 13.03
C PHE A 84 -20.72 -15.82 13.39
N ILE A 85 -20.07 -15.28 14.43
CA ILE A 85 -18.75 -15.74 14.87
C ILE A 85 -18.78 -17.21 15.30
N ASN A 86 -19.81 -17.61 16.05
CA ASN A 86 -20.00 -19.01 16.41
C ASN A 86 -20.18 -19.90 15.18
N ASN A 87 -20.97 -19.44 14.20
CA ASN A 87 -21.21 -20.16 12.95
C ASN A 87 -19.97 -20.25 12.05
N LEU A 88 -19.04 -19.29 12.11
CA LEU A 88 -17.74 -19.40 11.40
C LEU A 88 -16.92 -20.61 11.86
N SER A 89 -17.13 -21.06 13.10
CA SER A 89 -16.44 -22.24 13.66
C SER A 89 -17.30 -23.51 13.64
N SER A 90 -18.49 -23.46 13.03
CA SER A 90 -19.38 -24.63 12.88
C SER A 90 -18.72 -25.70 12.01
N SER A 91 -19.07 -26.97 12.23
CA SER A 91 -18.66 -28.06 11.33
C SER A 91 -19.43 -28.07 10.00
N ASN A 92 -20.52 -27.31 9.91
CA ASN A 92 -21.33 -27.20 8.71
C ASN A 92 -20.82 -26.08 7.80
N VAL A 93 -20.43 -26.45 6.57
CA VAL A 93 -19.91 -25.52 5.56
C VAL A 93 -20.95 -24.45 5.19
N ASP A 94 -22.25 -24.78 5.20
CA ASP A 94 -23.29 -23.80 4.89
C ASP A 94 -23.40 -22.71 5.96
N ASP A 95 -23.25 -23.07 7.23
CA ASP A 95 -23.24 -22.11 8.34
C ASP A 95 -22.02 -21.19 8.26
N GLN A 96 -20.84 -21.75 8.01
CA GLN A 96 -19.60 -21.00 7.82
C GLN A 96 -19.73 -20.01 6.65
N ARG A 97 -20.25 -20.50 5.51
CA ARG A 97 -20.43 -19.73 4.29
C ARG A 97 -21.40 -18.57 4.49
N SER A 98 -22.55 -18.85 5.10
CA SER A 98 -23.57 -17.85 5.40
C SER A 98 -23.03 -16.79 6.35
N ALA A 99 -22.41 -17.20 7.47
CA ALA A 99 -21.82 -16.28 8.44
C ALA A 99 -20.72 -15.41 7.84
N ALA A 100 -19.81 -15.98 7.04
CA ALA A 100 -18.76 -15.22 6.36
C ALA A 100 -19.35 -14.23 5.35
N CYS A 101 -20.45 -14.61 4.66
CA CYS A 101 -21.15 -13.73 3.74
C CYS A 101 -21.80 -12.54 4.48
N GLU A 102 -22.48 -12.78 5.60
CA GLU A 102 -23.12 -11.72 6.38
C GLU A 102 -22.09 -10.75 6.97
N LEU A 103 -21.01 -11.26 7.57
CA LEU A 103 -19.93 -10.40 8.08
C LEU A 103 -19.26 -9.58 6.98
N ARG A 104 -19.08 -10.16 5.79
CA ARG A 104 -18.60 -9.43 4.60
C ARG A 104 -19.54 -8.27 4.25
N LEU A 105 -20.85 -8.51 4.23
CA LEU A 105 -21.86 -7.49 3.90
C LEU A 105 -21.89 -6.39 4.97
N LEU A 106 -21.97 -6.75 6.25
CA LEU A 106 -21.95 -5.79 7.35
C LEU A 106 -20.70 -4.89 7.33
N ALA A 107 -19.51 -5.47 7.12
CA ALA A 107 -18.26 -4.72 7.02
C ALA A 107 -18.20 -3.80 5.79
N LYS A 108 -18.94 -4.10 4.71
CA LYS A 108 -18.98 -3.26 3.50
C LYS A 108 -19.65 -1.91 3.76
N HIS A 109 -20.73 -1.90 4.56
CA HIS A 109 -21.68 -0.80 4.60
C HIS A 109 -21.38 0.30 5.61
N SER A 110 -20.73 -0.02 6.75
CA SER A 110 -20.52 0.94 7.83
C SER A 110 -19.14 0.84 8.46
N MET A 111 -18.57 1.99 8.83
CA MET A 111 -17.35 2.05 9.64
C MET A 111 -17.57 1.46 11.03
N ASP A 112 -18.72 1.75 11.64
CA ASP A 112 -19.07 1.24 12.98
C ASP A 112 -19.17 -0.29 12.98
N ASN A 113 -19.74 -0.88 11.92
CA ASN A 113 -19.78 -2.34 11.78
C ASN A 113 -18.37 -2.94 11.71
N ARG A 114 -17.42 -2.29 11.04
CA ARG A 114 -16.03 -2.77 10.97
C ARG A 114 -15.37 -2.77 12.34
N ILE A 115 -15.68 -1.78 13.17
CA ILE A 115 -15.20 -1.70 14.55
C ILE A 115 -15.84 -2.83 15.37
N CYS A 116 -17.17 -2.95 15.35
CA CYS A 116 -17.90 -3.94 16.13
C CYS A 116 -17.49 -5.38 15.79
N ILE A 117 -17.39 -5.70 14.50
CA ILE A 117 -16.96 -7.04 14.03
C ILE A 117 -15.53 -7.37 14.52
N ALA A 118 -14.62 -6.39 14.49
CA ALA A 118 -13.26 -6.59 14.95
C ALA A 118 -13.19 -6.75 16.48
N GLU A 119 -13.91 -5.91 17.23
CA GLU A 119 -13.97 -5.96 18.69
C GLU A 119 -14.65 -7.22 19.23
N ALA A 120 -15.63 -7.75 18.51
CA ALA A 120 -16.27 -9.03 18.81
C ALA A 120 -15.35 -10.25 18.55
N GLY A 121 -14.19 -10.05 17.93
CA GLY A 121 -13.21 -11.13 17.71
C GLY A 121 -13.45 -11.96 16.45
N ALA A 122 -14.17 -11.43 15.45
CA ALA A 122 -14.42 -12.16 14.20
C ALA A 122 -13.15 -12.34 13.34
N ILE A 123 -12.14 -11.47 13.47
CA ILE A 123 -10.96 -11.47 12.59
C ILE A 123 -10.20 -12.81 12.63
N PRO A 124 -9.79 -13.35 13.81
CA PRO A 124 -9.15 -14.67 13.86
C PRO A 124 -9.98 -15.79 13.23
N ALA A 125 -11.30 -15.79 13.44
CA ALA A 125 -12.20 -16.79 12.86
C ALA A 125 -12.25 -16.70 11.33
N LEU A 126 -12.33 -15.48 10.77
CA LEU A 126 -12.25 -15.25 9.32
C LEU A 126 -10.90 -15.66 8.74
N VAL A 127 -9.79 -15.45 9.48
CA VAL A 127 -8.45 -15.88 9.06
C VAL A 127 -8.36 -17.40 8.94
N ASN A 128 -8.95 -18.16 9.87
CA ASN A 128 -8.98 -19.62 9.80
C ASN A 128 -9.69 -20.12 8.53
N LEU A 129 -10.75 -19.44 8.11
CA LEU A 129 -11.50 -19.80 6.90
C LEU A 129 -10.75 -19.52 5.59
N LEU A 130 -9.60 -18.82 5.60
CA LEU A 130 -8.77 -18.65 4.40
C LEU A 130 -8.19 -19.98 3.88
N SER A 131 -8.13 -21.02 4.73
CA SER A 131 -7.63 -22.34 4.36
C SER A 131 -8.74 -23.38 4.14
N THR A 132 -10.01 -22.96 4.11
CA THR A 132 -11.13 -23.87 3.87
C THR A 132 -11.11 -24.44 2.45
N ALA A 133 -11.65 -25.65 2.29
CA ALA A 133 -11.78 -26.30 0.99
C ALA A 133 -12.95 -25.74 0.16
N ASP A 134 -13.92 -25.06 0.78
CA ASP A 134 -15.05 -24.45 0.07
C ASP A 134 -14.65 -23.10 -0.55
N PRO A 135 -14.60 -22.96 -1.89
CA PRO A 135 -14.12 -21.75 -2.53
C PRO A 135 -14.98 -20.52 -2.21
N ARG A 136 -16.29 -20.69 -2.02
CA ARG A 136 -17.20 -19.58 -1.73
C ARG A 136 -16.99 -19.03 -0.32
N THR A 137 -16.81 -19.90 0.67
CA THR A 137 -16.47 -19.50 2.04
C THR A 137 -15.11 -18.81 2.08
N GLN A 138 -14.09 -19.34 1.39
CA GLN A 138 -12.77 -18.72 1.29
C GLN A 138 -12.86 -17.31 0.69
N GLU A 139 -13.64 -17.14 -0.39
CA GLU A 139 -13.87 -15.85 -1.04
C GLU A 139 -14.59 -14.86 -0.12
N HIS A 140 -15.63 -15.29 0.58
CA HIS A 140 -16.31 -14.45 1.56
C HIS A 140 -15.38 -14.02 2.70
N ALA A 141 -14.56 -14.94 3.22
CA ALA A 141 -13.61 -14.66 4.28
C ALA A 141 -12.57 -13.61 3.88
N VAL A 142 -11.91 -13.78 2.72
CA VAL A 142 -10.92 -12.79 2.26
C VAL A 142 -11.56 -11.44 1.95
N THR A 143 -12.79 -11.43 1.43
CA THR A 143 -13.50 -10.19 1.12
C THR A 143 -13.98 -9.47 2.39
N ALA A 144 -14.37 -10.21 3.44
CA ALA A 144 -14.65 -9.64 4.75
C ALA A 144 -13.39 -8.98 5.34
N LEU A 145 -12.24 -9.65 5.28
CA LEU A 145 -10.96 -9.11 5.73
C LEU A 145 -10.56 -7.84 4.95
N LEU A 146 -10.78 -7.81 3.63
CA LEU A 146 -10.60 -6.60 2.81
C LEU A 146 -11.46 -5.44 3.33
N ASN A 147 -12.75 -5.68 3.56
CA ASN A 147 -13.66 -4.63 4.02
C ASN A 147 -13.28 -4.13 5.42
N LEU A 148 -12.90 -5.04 6.31
CA LEU A 148 -12.42 -4.72 7.65
C LEU A 148 -11.11 -3.94 7.61
N SER A 149 -10.20 -4.26 6.70
CA SER A 149 -8.89 -3.59 6.58
C SER A 149 -9.00 -2.15 6.09
N ILE A 150 -10.14 -1.71 5.55
CA ILE A 150 -10.34 -0.30 5.17
C ILE A 150 -10.25 0.61 6.41
N TYR A 151 -10.63 0.14 7.61
CA TYR A 151 -10.43 0.85 8.86
C TYR A 151 -8.98 0.66 9.36
N ASP A 152 -8.29 1.74 9.74
CA ASP A 152 -6.84 1.72 10.02
C ASP A 152 -6.48 0.88 11.25
N GLU A 153 -7.23 1.02 12.33
CA GLU A 153 -7.00 0.32 13.59
C GLU A 153 -7.19 -1.21 13.44
N ASN A 154 -8.03 -1.65 12.48
CA ASN A 154 -8.20 -3.08 12.20
C ASN A 154 -7.00 -3.70 11.49
N LYS A 155 -6.16 -2.92 10.78
CA LYS A 155 -5.01 -3.46 10.02
C LYS A 155 -4.03 -4.16 10.95
N GLU A 156 -3.76 -3.60 12.12
CA GLU A 156 -2.90 -4.22 13.13
C GLU A 156 -3.49 -5.54 13.63
N ILE A 157 -4.79 -5.58 13.94
CA ILE A 157 -5.48 -6.79 14.41
C ILE A 157 -5.43 -7.91 13.37
N ILE A 158 -5.63 -7.57 12.09
CA ILE A 158 -5.53 -8.52 10.96
C ILE A 158 -4.09 -9.08 10.87
N MET A 159 -3.08 -8.23 11.02
CA MET A 159 -1.68 -8.66 10.99
C MET A 159 -1.32 -9.55 12.19
N TYR A 160 -1.72 -9.18 13.40
CA TYR A 160 -1.47 -9.96 14.61
C TYR A 160 -2.20 -11.31 14.62
N SER A 161 -3.33 -11.42 13.92
CA SER A 161 -4.05 -12.68 13.72
C SER A 161 -3.35 -13.65 12.76
N GLY A 162 -2.17 -13.31 12.21
CA GLY A 162 -1.43 -14.18 11.30
C GLY A 162 -2.01 -14.27 9.89
N ALA A 163 -2.86 -13.32 9.49
CA ALA A 163 -3.63 -13.38 8.25
C ALA A 163 -2.79 -13.47 6.97
N VAL A 164 -1.56 -12.95 6.98
CA VAL A 164 -0.71 -12.82 5.78
C VAL A 164 -0.51 -14.16 5.08
N ALA A 165 -0.24 -15.24 5.80
CA ALA A 165 -0.01 -16.56 5.20
C ALA A 165 -1.28 -17.07 4.49
N GLY A 166 -2.45 -16.95 5.13
CA GLY A 166 -3.74 -17.31 4.54
C GLY A 166 -4.08 -16.45 3.33
N ILE A 167 -3.88 -15.12 3.40
CA ILE A 167 -4.16 -14.22 2.27
C ILE A 167 -3.25 -14.56 1.07
N VAL A 168 -1.98 -14.88 1.31
CA VAL A 168 -1.06 -15.33 0.25
C VAL A 168 -1.47 -16.69 -0.33
N HIS A 169 -2.00 -17.60 0.48
CA HIS A 169 -2.57 -18.87 0.00
C HIS A 169 -3.74 -18.60 -0.95
N VAL A 170 -4.72 -17.80 -0.54
CA VAL A 170 -5.87 -17.41 -1.39
C VAL A 170 -5.40 -16.73 -2.68
N LEU A 171 -4.40 -15.85 -2.61
CA LEU A 171 -3.85 -15.17 -3.79
C LEU A 171 -3.24 -16.16 -4.81
N ARG A 172 -2.72 -17.31 -4.36
CA ARG A 172 -2.10 -18.33 -5.23
C ARG A 172 -3.13 -19.27 -5.85
N CYS A 173 -4.11 -19.74 -5.08
CA CYS A 173 -4.97 -20.86 -5.51
C CYS A 173 -6.48 -20.60 -5.42
N GLY A 174 -6.92 -19.41 -4.98
CA GLY A 174 -8.33 -19.07 -4.90
C GLY A 174 -8.99 -18.85 -6.28
N SER A 175 -10.31 -18.63 -6.26
CA SER A 175 -11.05 -18.14 -7.43
C SER A 175 -10.45 -16.82 -7.93
N MET A 176 -10.71 -16.44 -9.19
CA MET A 176 -10.20 -15.16 -9.71
C MET A 176 -10.65 -13.96 -8.85
N GLU A 177 -11.90 -13.96 -8.39
CA GLU A 177 -12.42 -12.93 -7.48
C GLU A 177 -11.76 -12.97 -6.11
N ALA A 178 -11.53 -14.16 -5.54
CA ALA A 178 -10.82 -14.30 -4.26
C ALA A 178 -9.35 -13.82 -4.37
N ARG A 179 -8.66 -14.11 -5.48
CA ARG A 179 -7.30 -13.64 -5.76
C ARG A 179 -7.23 -12.13 -5.89
N GLU A 180 -8.19 -11.52 -6.59
CA GLU A 180 -8.36 -10.06 -6.68
C GLU A 180 -8.53 -9.43 -5.30
N ASN A 181 -9.47 -9.95 -4.51
CA ASN A 181 -9.73 -9.45 -3.15
C ASN A 181 -8.53 -9.67 -2.21
N ALA A 182 -7.78 -10.77 -2.37
CA ALA A 182 -6.54 -11.00 -1.63
C ALA A 182 -5.47 -9.95 -1.98
N ALA A 183 -5.26 -9.64 -3.26
CA ALA A 183 -4.34 -8.60 -3.69
C ALA A 183 -4.73 -7.22 -3.15
N ALA A 184 -6.02 -6.87 -3.21
CA ALA A 184 -6.54 -5.64 -2.64
C ALA A 184 -6.37 -5.57 -1.11
N THR A 185 -6.51 -6.71 -0.41
CA THR A 185 -6.29 -6.79 1.04
C THR A 185 -4.82 -6.51 1.38
N LEU A 186 -3.89 -7.14 0.67
CA LEU A 186 -2.45 -6.88 0.85
C LEU A 186 -2.08 -5.43 0.55
N PHE A 187 -2.67 -4.83 -0.48
CA PHE A 187 -2.52 -3.39 -0.74
C PHE A 187 -3.01 -2.55 0.44
N SER A 188 -4.22 -2.80 0.95
CA SER A 188 -4.77 -2.08 2.10
C SER A 188 -3.89 -2.20 3.34
N LEU A 189 -3.40 -3.40 3.67
CA LEU A 189 -2.51 -3.63 4.80
C LEU A 189 -1.13 -2.98 4.62
N SER A 190 -0.66 -2.85 3.38
CA SER A 190 0.63 -2.19 3.07
C SER A 190 0.63 -0.67 3.27
N ALA A 191 -0.52 -0.06 3.59
CA ALA A 191 -0.60 1.35 3.96
C ALA A 191 0.18 1.67 5.26
N VAL A 192 0.39 0.66 6.11
CA VAL A 192 1.30 0.72 7.26
C VAL A 192 2.69 0.27 6.81
N ASP A 193 3.70 1.12 7.00
CA ASP A 193 5.06 0.88 6.47
C ASP A 193 5.69 -0.41 7.01
N ASP A 194 5.51 -0.73 8.29
CA ASP A 194 6.06 -1.93 8.91
C ASP A 194 5.48 -3.22 8.30
N ASN A 195 4.21 -3.19 7.88
CA ASN A 195 3.56 -4.34 7.26
C ASN A 195 4.21 -4.71 5.93
N LYS A 196 4.81 -3.75 5.21
CA LYS A 196 5.47 -3.99 3.92
C LYS A 196 6.61 -5.00 4.06
N ILE A 197 7.32 -4.99 5.19
CA ILE A 197 8.45 -5.88 5.45
C ILE A 197 7.96 -7.34 5.57
N THR A 198 6.96 -7.55 6.42
CA THR A 198 6.36 -8.85 6.70
C THR A 198 5.66 -9.42 5.47
N ILE A 199 4.83 -8.63 4.79
CA ILE A 199 4.14 -9.05 3.55
C ILE A 199 5.15 -9.35 2.44
N GLY A 200 6.21 -8.54 2.31
CA GLY A 200 7.23 -8.79 1.29
C GLY A 200 8.04 -10.07 1.52
N ALA A 201 8.16 -10.51 2.78
CA ALA A 201 8.89 -11.73 3.16
C ALA A 201 8.03 -13.01 3.12
N SER A 202 6.69 -12.89 3.02
CA SER A 202 5.76 -14.03 3.08
C SER A 202 5.57 -14.79 1.77
N GLY A 203 6.28 -14.39 0.72
CA GLY A 203 6.05 -14.93 -0.63
C GLY A 203 4.80 -14.38 -1.30
N ALA A 204 4.31 -13.21 -0.87
CA ALA A 204 3.27 -12.46 -1.56
C ALA A 204 3.70 -11.96 -2.94
N LEU A 205 4.95 -11.50 -3.09
CA LEU A 205 5.45 -10.88 -4.32
C LEU A 205 5.38 -11.82 -5.54
N PRO A 206 5.84 -13.10 -5.49
CA PRO A 206 5.64 -14.03 -6.61
C PRO A 206 4.17 -14.27 -6.96
N ALA A 207 3.29 -14.37 -5.96
CA ALA A 207 1.86 -14.59 -6.19
C ALA A 207 1.20 -13.36 -6.86
N LEU A 208 1.58 -12.15 -6.46
CA LEU A 208 1.16 -10.92 -7.11
C LEU A 208 1.69 -10.81 -8.55
N VAL A 209 2.93 -11.23 -8.81
CA VAL A 209 3.49 -11.26 -10.18
C VAL A 209 2.74 -12.24 -11.07
N SER A 210 2.36 -13.41 -10.55
CA SER A 210 1.50 -14.36 -11.27
C SER A 210 0.14 -13.74 -11.59
N LEU A 211 -0.56 -13.14 -10.61
CA LEU A 211 -1.84 -12.48 -10.85
C LEU A 211 -1.73 -11.31 -11.84
N LEU A 212 -0.63 -10.55 -11.81
CA LEU A 212 -0.34 -9.51 -12.78
C LEU A 212 -0.18 -10.07 -14.21
N GLY A 213 0.37 -11.27 -14.34
CA GLY A 213 0.65 -11.90 -15.62
C GLY A 213 -0.59 -12.51 -16.29
N GLU A 214 -1.42 -13.21 -15.50
CA GLU A 214 -2.52 -14.07 -15.99
C GLU A 214 -3.91 -13.65 -15.51
N GLY A 215 -4.00 -12.63 -14.65
CA GLY A 215 -5.26 -12.19 -14.04
C GLY A 215 -6.24 -11.52 -15.00
N SER A 216 -7.47 -11.34 -14.51
CA SER A 216 -8.44 -10.45 -15.14
C SER A 216 -7.89 -9.01 -15.20
N HIS A 217 -8.50 -8.13 -15.99
CA HIS A 217 -8.11 -6.72 -15.98
C HIS A 217 -8.15 -6.10 -14.57
N ARG A 218 -9.14 -6.46 -13.74
CA ARG A 218 -9.19 -6.05 -12.33
C ARG A 218 -8.05 -6.66 -11.53
N GLY A 219 -7.81 -7.97 -11.65
CA GLY A 219 -6.72 -8.67 -10.97
C GLY A 219 -5.34 -8.11 -11.30
N LYS A 220 -5.09 -7.76 -12.56
CA LYS A 220 -3.85 -7.09 -12.96
C LYS A 220 -3.69 -5.72 -12.30
N LYS A 221 -4.76 -4.92 -12.21
CA LYS A 221 -4.74 -3.62 -11.53
C LYS A 221 -4.52 -3.72 -10.03
N ASP A 222 -5.23 -4.64 -9.38
CA ASP A 222 -5.09 -4.88 -7.94
C ASP A 222 -3.67 -5.38 -7.62
N ALA A 223 -3.14 -6.30 -8.43
CA ALA A 223 -1.77 -6.79 -8.30
C ALA A 223 -0.72 -5.69 -8.51
N ALA A 224 -0.85 -4.88 -9.56
CA ALA A 224 0.08 -3.78 -9.82
C ALA A 224 0.07 -2.74 -8.69
N THR A 225 -1.10 -2.41 -8.15
CA THR A 225 -1.27 -1.46 -7.05
C THR A 225 -0.64 -1.98 -5.76
N ALA A 226 -0.84 -3.26 -5.43
CA ALA A 226 -0.18 -3.92 -4.30
C ALA A 226 1.35 -3.96 -4.47
N LEU A 227 1.85 -4.35 -5.66
CA LEU A 227 3.27 -4.37 -5.98
C LEU A 227 3.91 -2.99 -5.84
N PHE A 228 3.27 -1.95 -6.38
CA PHE A 228 3.72 -0.57 -6.27
C PHE A 228 3.90 -0.18 -4.80
N SER A 229 2.86 -0.38 -3.99
CA SER A 229 2.89 -0.02 -2.56
C SER A 229 3.95 -0.78 -1.79
N LEU A 230 4.03 -2.11 -1.95
CA LEU A 230 5.00 -2.95 -1.26
C LEU A 230 6.45 -2.62 -1.67
N CYS A 231 6.69 -2.26 -2.93
CA CYS A 231 8.02 -1.94 -3.45
C CYS A 231 8.48 -0.51 -3.15
N THR A 232 7.63 0.33 -2.55
CA THR A 232 8.11 1.59 -1.95
C THR A 232 9.13 1.34 -0.84
N PHE A 233 9.04 0.18 -0.17
CA PHE A 233 10.08 -0.32 0.72
C PHE A 233 11.23 -0.97 -0.07
N GLN A 234 12.45 -0.48 0.14
CA GLN A 234 13.63 -0.88 -0.65
C GLN A 234 13.91 -2.38 -0.60
N GLY A 235 13.74 -3.02 0.57
CA GLY A 235 13.99 -4.46 0.73
C GLY A 235 13.09 -5.36 -0.12
N ASN A 236 11.94 -4.85 -0.58
CA ASN A 236 11.02 -5.60 -1.43
C ASN A 236 11.35 -5.51 -2.91
N LYS A 237 12.10 -4.49 -3.36
CA LYS A 237 12.42 -4.31 -4.79
C LYS A 237 13.19 -5.50 -5.34
N THR A 238 14.27 -5.88 -4.67
CA THR A 238 15.08 -7.06 -5.03
C THR A 238 14.25 -8.34 -5.04
N ARG A 239 13.37 -8.53 -4.05
CA ARG A 239 12.48 -9.70 -3.98
C ARG A 239 11.50 -9.74 -5.16
N ALA A 240 10.92 -8.59 -5.53
CA ALA A 240 10.01 -8.49 -6.67
C ALA A 240 10.74 -8.75 -8.01
N VAL A 241 11.97 -8.24 -8.18
CA VAL A 241 12.80 -8.51 -9.36
C VAL A 241 13.07 -10.01 -9.50
N ARG A 242 13.50 -10.67 -8.42
CA ARG A 242 13.73 -12.13 -8.40
C ARG A 242 12.47 -12.95 -8.62
N ALA A 243 11.31 -12.40 -8.27
CA ALA A 243 10.00 -12.99 -8.56
C ALA A 243 9.57 -12.85 -10.04
N GLY A 244 10.39 -12.23 -10.90
CA GLY A 244 10.10 -12.10 -12.32
C GLY A 244 9.16 -10.94 -12.68
N VAL A 245 9.08 -9.90 -11.84
CA VAL A 245 8.19 -8.76 -12.10
C VAL A 245 8.59 -7.98 -13.37
N VAL A 246 9.90 -7.83 -13.64
CA VAL A 246 10.41 -7.02 -14.77
C VAL A 246 9.96 -7.55 -16.14
N PRO A 247 10.19 -8.84 -16.50
CA PRO A 247 9.72 -9.35 -17.79
C PRO A 247 8.19 -9.28 -17.94
N THR A 248 7.44 -9.50 -16.86
CA THR A 248 5.97 -9.38 -16.87
C THR A 248 5.53 -7.95 -17.17
N LEU A 249 6.12 -6.95 -16.52
CA LEU A 249 5.81 -5.54 -16.74
C LEU A 249 6.17 -5.08 -18.16
N LEU A 250 7.35 -5.46 -18.67
CA LEU A 250 7.76 -5.10 -20.03
C LEU A 250 6.83 -5.70 -21.09
N ARG A 251 6.40 -6.95 -20.91
CA ARG A 251 5.38 -7.57 -21.77
C ARG A 251 4.07 -6.77 -21.75
N LEU A 252 3.55 -6.45 -20.56
CA LEU A 252 2.30 -5.69 -20.41
C LEU A 252 2.35 -4.27 -21.01
N VAL A 253 3.53 -3.63 -21.01
CA VAL A 253 3.74 -2.33 -21.67
C VAL A 253 3.61 -2.44 -23.20
N THR A 254 3.92 -3.59 -23.78
CA THR A 254 3.84 -3.81 -25.24
C THR A 254 2.50 -4.35 -25.73
N GLU A 255 1.61 -4.76 -24.81
CA GLU A 255 0.31 -5.33 -25.15
C GLU A 255 -0.70 -4.26 -25.60
N ARG A 256 -1.35 -4.48 -26.76
CA ARG A 256 -2.32 -3.54 -27.34
C ARG A 256 -3.73 -3.67 -26.76
N VAL A 257 -4.11 -4.85 -26.29
CA VAL A 257 -5.47 -5.17 -25.79
C VAL A 257 -5.43 -5.25 -24.26
N GLY A 258 -6.35 -4.54 -23.57
CA GLY A 258 -6.37 -4.52 -22.11
C GLY A 258 -5.16 -3.81 -21.49
N SER A 259 -4.67 -2.77 -22.18
CA SER A 259 -3.45 -2.02 -21.86
C SER A 259 -3.30 -1.72 -20.37
N MET A 260 -2.21 -2.25 -19.80
CA MET A 260 -1.76 -2.03 -18.42
C MET A 260 -0.51 -1.12 -18.40
N VAL A 261 -0.34 -0.28 -19.42
CA VAL A 261 0.89 0.50 -19.63
C VAL A 261 1.14 1.44 -18.45
N ASP A 262 0.13 2.21 -18.04
CA ASP A 262 0.24 3.20 -16.97
C ASP A 262 0.65 2.55 -15.63
N GLU A 263 -0.05 1.49 -15.23
CA GLU A 263 0.24 0.73 -14.02
C GLU A 263 1.62 0.06 -14.10
N SER A 264 1.96 -0.51 -15.26
CA SER A 264 3.23 -1.21 -15.43
C SER A 264 4.42 -0.26 -15.34
N LEU A 265 4.33 0.90 -15.99
CA LEU A 265 5.33 1.95 -15.89
C LEU A 265 5.44 2.52 -14.47
N ALA A 266 4.34 2.63 -13.73
CA ALA A 266 4.38 3.09 -12.35
C ALA A 266 5.18 2.12 -11.45
N VAL A 267 4.96 0.81 -11.60
CA VAL A 267 5.72 -0.22 -10.85
C VAL A 267 7.18 -0.23 -11.29
N LEU A 268 7.47 -0.17 -12.59
CA LEU A 268 8.85 -0.03 -13.11
C LEU A 268 9.54 1.23 -12.58
N GLY A 269 8.82 2.34 -12.46
CA GLY A 269 9.32 3.60 -11.91
C GLY A 269 9.83 3.45 -10.47
N VAL A 270 9.10 2.73 -9.62
CA VAL A 270 9.52 2.44 -8.24
C VAL A 270 10.71 1.49 -8.19
N LEU A 271 10.70 0.46 -9.03
CA LEU A 271 11.73 -0.59 -9.06
C LEU A 271 13.05 -0.14 -9.69
N SER A 272 13.02 0.76 -10.70
CA SER A 272 14.17 1.11 -11.55
C SER A 272 15.33 1.79 -10.82
N SER A 273 15.11 2.27 -9.60
CA SER A 273 16.19 2.74 -8.71
C SER A 273 17.05 1.61 -8.13
N ASN A 274 16.58 0.36 -8.17
CA ASN A 274 17.30 -0.82 -7.68
C ASN A 274 18.27 -1.38 -8.74
N THR A 275 19.48 -1.74 -8.34
CA THR A 275 20.55 -2.23 -9.23
C THR A 275 20.22 -3.56 -9.92
N GLU A 276 19.62 -4.52 -9.22
CA GLU A 276 19.16 -5.79 -9.83
C GLU A 276 18.06 -5.53 -10.87
N CYS A 277 17.16 -4.57 -10.61
CA CYS A 277 16.14 -4.16 -11.58
C CYS A 277 16.77 -3.56 -12.84
N LYS A 278 17.75 -2.66 -12.70
CA LYS A 278 18.48 -2.09 -13.85
C LYS A 278 19.15 -3.18 -14.69
N ALA A 279 19.85 -4.11 -14.03
CA ALA A 279 20.50 -5.22 -14.72
C ALA A 279 19.48 -6.13 -15.45
N ALA A 280 18.33 -6.42 -14.84
CA ALA A 280 17.26 -7.19 -15.46
C ALA A 280 16.64 -6.47 -16.68
N MET A 281 16.37 -5.17 -16.55
CA MET A 281 15.86 -4.34 -17.65
C MET A 281 16.85 -4.25 -18.82
N GLY A 282 18.16 -4.14 -18.53
CA GLY A 282 19.20 -4.15 -19.56
C GLY A 282 19.24 -5.46 -20.35
N LYS A 283 19.18 -6.61 -19.65
CA LYS A 283 19.11 -7.95 -20.28
C LYS A 283 17.88 -8.14 -21.16
N LEU A 284 16.78 -7.47 -20.83
CA LEU A 284 15.49 -7.57 -21.52
C LEU A 284 15.28 -6.47 -22.57
N GLN A 285 16.32 -5.70 -22.92
CA GLN A 285 16.26 -4.62 -23.92
C GLN A 285 15.10 -3.64 -23.64
N ALA A 286 14.99 -3.19 -22.39
CA ALA A 286 13.92 -2.28 -21.98
C ALA A 286 14.01 -0.89 -22.64
N VAL A 287 15.20 -0.46 -23.06
CA VAL A 287 15.42 0.91 -23.58
C VAL A 287 14.59 1.19 -24.84
N PRO A 288 14.66 0.37 -25.92
CA PRO A 288 13.80 0.57 -27.10
C PRO A 288 12.30 0.63 -26.76
N VAL A 289 11.84 -0.25 -25.85
CA VAL A 289 10.44 -0.30 -25.43
C VAL A 289 10.03 1.01 -24.76
N LEU A 290 10.85 1.53 -23.84
CA LEU A 290 10.56 2.78 -23.13
C LEU A 290 10.62 4.00 -24.05
N VAL A 291 11.56 4.04 -24.99
CA VAL A 291 11.64 5.12 -25.99
C VAL A 291 10.40 5.13 -26.88
N GLU A 292 9.90 3.96 -27.28
CA GLU A 292 8.67 3.88 -28.05
C GLU A 292 7.45 4.37 -27.26
N VAL A 293 7.37 4.04 -25.96
CA VAL A 293 6.29 4.53 -25.09
C VAL A 293 6.34 6.06 -24.92
N MET A 294 7.53 6.67 -24.95
CA MET A 294 7.67 8.13 -24.94
C MET A 294 7.10 8.82 -26.20
N LYS A 295 6.91 8.07 -27.30
CA LYS A 295 6.24 8.59 -28.51
C LYS A 295 4.72 8.49 -28.43
N SER A 296 4.16 7.87 -27.38
CA SER A 296 2.71 7.78 -27.18
C SER A 296 2.08 9.15 -26.92
N SER A 297 0.77 9.28 -27.14
CA SER A 297 0.03 10.52 -26.87
C SER A 297 -0.20 10.80 -25.38
N SER A 298 0.02 9.82 -24.49
CA SER A 298 -0.23 9.94 -23.05
C SER A 298 0.93 10.65 -22.35
N SER A 299 0.69 11.87 -21.87
CA SER A 299 1.66 12.65 -21.08
C SER A 299 2.18 11.89 -19.85
N ARG A 300 1.29 11.15 -19.17
CA ARG A 300 1.65 10.30 -18.01
C ARG A 300 2.63 9.19 -18.39
N ASN A 301 2.44 8.58 -19.56
CA ASN A 301 3.32 7.50 -20.03
C ASN A 301 4.66 8.03 -20.49
N LYS A 302 4.69 9.19 -21.18
CA LYS A 302 5.95 9.89 -21.49
C LYS A 302 6.76 10.18 -20.23
N GLU A 303 6.12 10.74 -19.21
CA GLU A 303 6.78 11.09 -17.94
C GLU A 303 7.31 9.86 -17.19
N ASN A 304 6.50 8.82 -17.05
CA ASN A 304 6.94 7.62 -16.33
C ASN A 304 8.04 6.87 -17.10
N ALA A 305 7.94 6.77 -18.42
CA ALA A 305 8.98 6.17 -19.25
C ALA A 305 10.30 6.96 -19.17
N ALA A 306 10.25 8.30 -19.23
CA ALA A 306 11.41 9.16 -19.04
C ALA A 306 12.05 8.97 -17.66
N ALA A 307 11.26 8.82 -16.60
CA ALA A 307 11.77 8.56 -15.25
C ALA A 307 12.50 7.20 -15.15
N VAL A 308 11.96 6.15 -15.77
CA VAL A 308 12.61 4.82 -15.80
C VAL A 308 13.90 4.88 -16.63
N LEU A 309 13.88 5.51 -17.82
CA LEU A 309 15.04 5.69 -18.67
C LEU A 309 16.15 6.49 -17.96
N LEU A 310 15.79 7.56 -17.24
CA LEU A 310 16.75 8.30 -16.45
C LEU A 310 17.44 7.39 -15.43
N HIS A 311 16.69 6.60 -14.65
CA HIS A 311 17.29 5.68 -13.68
C HIS A 311 18.18 4.63 -14.36
N LEU A 312 17.77 4.11 -15.52
CA LEU A 312 18.56 3.17 -16.32
C LEU A 312 19.86 3.78 -16.80
N CYS A 313 19.85 5.03 -17.27
CA CYS A 313 21.03 5.76 -17.72
C CYS A 313 21.84 6.35 -16.55
N THR A 314 21.45 6.08 -15.29
CA THR A 314 22.14 6.59 -14.10
C THR A 314 23.10 5.60 -13.49
N GLY A 315 24.39 5.90 -13.65
CA GLY A 315 25.54 5.29 -12.98
C GLY A 315 26.68 5.07 -13.99
N GLU A 316 27.90 4.84 -13.49
CA GLU A 316 29.10 4.75 -14.35
C GLU A 316 29.03 3.57 -15.33
N GLN A 317 28.44 2.44 -14.92
CA GLN A 317 28.33 1.24 -15.74
C GLN A 317 27.12 1.24 -16.70
N GLN A 318 26.41 2.37 -16.83
CA GLN A 318 25.15 2.46 -17.58
C GLN A 318 25.23 3.36 -18.82
N GLN A 319 26.43 3.79 -19.23
CA GLN A 319 26.66 4.60 -20.42
C GLN A 319 26.11 3.94 -21.70
N HIS A 320 26.20 2.61 -21.81
CA HIS A 320 25.60 1.86 -22.93
C HIS A 320 24.11 2.16 -23.13
N HIS A 321 23.33 2.23 -22.04
CA HIS A 321 21.88 2.52 -22.13
C HIS A 321 21.60 3.95 -22.61
N LEU A 322 22.51 4.89 -22.33
CA LEU A 322 22.39 6.26 -22.80
C LEU A 322 22.60 6.33 -24.31
N VAL A 323 23.65 5.67 -24.82
CA VAL A 323 23.93 5.56 -26.26
C VAL A 323 22.79 4.84 -26.99
N GLU A 324 22.31 3.73 -26.42
CA GLU A 324 21.18 2.98 -26.95
C GLU A 324 19.91 3.83 -27.05
N ALA A 325 19.61 4.63 -26.01
CA ALA A 325 18.46 5.52 -26.00
C ALA A 325 18.58 6.63 -27.06
N GLN A 326 19.77 7.22 -27.23
CA GLN A 326 20.06 8.18 -28.31
C GLN A 326 19.83 7.55 -29.69
N GLY A 327 20.38 6.34 -29.92
CA GLY A 327 20.20 5.59 -31.16
C GLY A 327 18.75 5.22 -31.47
N CYS A 328 17.92 5.04 -30.44
CA CYS A 328 16.47 4.81 -30.57
C CYS A 328 15.65 6.09 -30.82
N GLY A 329 16.28 7.28 -30.84
CA GLY A 329 15.64 8.56 -31.13
C GLY A 329 14.90 9.17 -29.94
N VAL A 330 15.38 8.99 -28.72
CA VAL A 330 14.75 9.52 -27.49
C VAL A 330 14.78 11.06 -27.37
N ILE A 331 15.69 11.73 -28.08
CA ILE A 331 15.94 13.19 -27.96
C ILE A 331 14.69 14.01 -28.27
N VAL A 332 13.99 13.72 -29.38
CA VAL A 332 12.80 14.48 -29.78
C VAL A 332 11.67 14.33 -28.75
N PRO A 333 11.27 13.12 -28.31
CA PRO A 333 10.32 12.94 -27.22
C PRO A 333 10.71 13.65 -25.91
N LEU A 334 12.01 13.70 -25.58
CA LEU A 334 12.48 14.41 -24.38
C LEU A 334 12.33 15.94 -24.52
N LEU A 335 12.66 16.51 -25.67
CA LEU A 335 12.48 17.94 -25.94
C LEU A 335 11.00 18.35 -25.87
N GLU A 336 10.11 17.54 -26.46
CA GLU A 336 8.66 17.73 -26.33
C GLU A 336 8.22 17.71 -24.85
N LEU A 337 8.74 16.76 -24.07
CA LEU A 337 8.40 16.62 -22.66
C LEU A 337 8.97 17.76 -21.80
N THR A 338 10.13 18.34 -22.15
CA THR A 338 10.64 19.55 -21.49
C THR A 338 9.79 20.78 -21.76
N SER A 339 9.19 20.89 -22.93
CA SER A 339 8.36 22.05 -23.29
C SER A 339 6.93 21.92 -22.78
N ASN A 340 6.33 20.74 -22.92
CA ASN A 340 4.88 20.52 -22.75
C ASN A 340 4.54 19.60 -21.57
N GLY A 341 5.53 19.06 -20.85
CA GLY A 341 5.32 18.12 -19.75
C GLY A 341 4.85 18.76 -18.44
N THR A 342 4.51 17.93 -17.47
CA THR A 342 4.31 18.38 -16.09
C THR A 342 5.64 18.86 -15.48
N ALA A 343 5.62 19.60 -14.37
CA ALA A 343 6.84 20.00 -13.67
C ALA A 343 7.74 18.81 -13.26
N ARG A 344 7.16 17.61 -13.05
CA ARG A 344 7.94 16.39 -12.81
C ARG A 344 8.51 15.83 -14.11
N GLY A 345 7.71 15.76 -15.17
CA GLY A 345 8.15 15.33 -16.50
C GLY A 345 9.26 16.21 -17.07
N GLN A 346 9.10 17.53 -17.01
CA GLN A 346 10.09 18.51 -17.47
C GLN A 346 11.43 18.34 -16.77
N ARG A 347 11.43 18.24 -15.43
CA ARG A 347 12.66 18.01 -14.65
C ARG A 347 13.36 16.72 -15.05
N LYS A 348 12.61 15.61 -15.20
CA LYS A 348 13.18 14.30 -15.53
C LYS A 348 13.70 14.24 -16.97
N ALA A 349 12.99 14.87 -17.90
CA ALA A 349 13.42 15.00 -19.28
C ALA A 349 14.68 15.85 -19.40
N TRP A 350 14.72 17.00 -18.72
CA TRP A 350 15.88 17.88 -18.70
C TRP A 350 17.10 17.18 -18.09
N GLU A 351 16.92 16.47 -16.97
CA GLU A 351 18.00 15.73 -16.30
C GLU A 351 18.60 14.65 -17.22
N LEU A 352 17.76 13.95 -17.99
CA LEU A 352 18.24 12.95 -18.95
C LEU A 352 18.95 13.59 -20.15
N LEU A 353 18.40 14.66 -20.72
CA LEU A 353 19.02 15.42 -21.82
C LEU A 353 20.37 16.01 -21.41
N HIS A 354 20.45 16.64 -20.24
CA HIS A 354 21.69 17.21 -19.72
C HIS A 354 22.78 16.13 -19.60
N ARG A 355 22.43 14.93 -19.18
CA ARG A 355 23.38 13.83 -19.05
C ARG A 355 23.84 13.30 -20.40
N MET A 356 22.96 13.29 -21.40
CA MET A 356 23.34 12.98 -22.77
C MET A 356 24.36 13.99 -23.30
N ILE A 357 24.12 15.29 -23.10
CA ILE A 357 25.05 16.36 -23.51
C ILE A 357 26.40 16.19 -22.80
N CYS A 358 26.41 16.02 -21.47
CA CYS A 358 27.66 15.83 -20.74
C CYS A 358 28.44 14.59 -21.19
N PHE A 359 27.76 13.52 -21.60
CA PHE A 359 28.41 12.33 -22.15
C PHE A 359 28.99 12.60 -23.55
N ASP A 360 28.25 13.34 -24.39
CA ASP A 360 28.69 13.75 -25.73
C ASP A 360 29.85 14.77 -25.70
N ASP A 361 30.12 15.42 -24.56
CA ASP A 361 31.27 16.32 -24.35
C ASP A 361 32.52 15.59 -23.80
N GLN A 362 32.41 14.33 -23.37
CA GLN A 362 33.55 13.56 -22.84
C GLN A 362 34.53 13.12 -23.95
N PRO A 363 35.84 13.00 -23.70
CA PRO A 363 36.80 12.46 -24.69
C PRO A 363 36.37 11.06 -25.16
N ILE A 364 36.62 10.71 -26.44
CA ILE A 364 36.21 9.42 -27.03
C ILE A 364 36.73 8.21 -26.21
N GLU A 365 37.92 8.34 -25.62
CA GLU A 365 38.54 7.34 -24.75
C GLU A 365 37.78 7.07 -23.44
N ALA A 366 36.94 8.00 -22.99
CA ALA A 366 36.10 7.87 -21.79
C ALA A 366 34.67 7.37 -22.08
N ARG A 367 34.35 7.10 -23.35
CA ARG A 367 33.03 6.63 -23.83
C ARG A 367 33.00 5.12 -24.15
N ALA A 368 34.15 4.47 -24.15
CA ALA A 368 34.34 3.03 -24.37
C ALA A 368 34.29 2.29 -23.03
#